data_AF-A0A6N9TTN2-F1
#
_entry.id   AF-A0A6N9TTN2-F1
#
_cell.length_a   1.000
_cell.length_b   1.000
_cell.length_c   1.000
_cell.angle_alpha   90.00
_cell.angle_beta   90.00
_cell.angle_gamma   90.00
#
_symmetry.space_group_name_H-M   'P 1'
#
loop_
_entity.id
_entity.type
_entity.pdbx_description
1 polymer ?
#
loop_
_entity_poly.entity_id
_entity_poly.type
_entity_poly.pdbx_seq_one_letter_code
_entity_poly.pdbx_strand_id
1 'polypeptide(L)'
;DRVGVFHALWILGLAQAVSNLGYAAAAFVVPAAGDGAAPALAHRAVMYGASALESFTGGLGTAAFLAFLMAIVDKRRSATEYAVLSSVFALSRSVAGWAGGYGAAALGYGPYFLLTFFLAFPAFAFLPWVRHMLHYAAVQPEWGQGGGGPAEARIGGDE
;
A
#
# COMPACT_ATOMS: atom_id res chain seq x y z
N ASP A 1 15.68 -2.71 -5.47
CA ASP A 1 15.49 -2.69 -6.92
C ASP A 1 14.10 -2.14 -7.24
N ARG A 2 13.98 -1.17 -8.16
CA ARG A 2 12.72 -0.43 -8.42
C ARG A 2 11.70 -1.25 -9.20
N VAL A 3 12.18 -2.17 -10.04
CA VAL A 3 11.32 -3.14 -10.74
C VAL A 3 10.72 -4.09 -9.72
N GLY A 4 11.51 -4.53 -8.73
CA GLY A 4 11.02 -5.29 -7.58
C GLY A 4 9.93 -4.56 -6.78
N VAL A 5 10.09 -3.26 -6.52
CA VAL A 5 9.08 -2.44 -5.82
C VAL A 5 7.77 -2.36 -6.61
N PHE A 6 7.83 -2.14 -7.93
CA PHE A 6 6.64 -2.10 -8.77
C PHE A 6 5.88 -3.44 -8.78
N HIS A 7 6.60 -4.57 -8.91
CA HIS A 7 6.00 -5.90 -8.86
C HIS A 7 5.43 -6.21 -7.47
N ALA A 8 6.12 -5.82 -6.40
CA ALA A 8 5.62 -5.98 -5.03
C ALA A 8 4.33 -5.19 -4.78
N LEU A 9 4.24 -3.94 -5.26
CA LEU A 9 3.00 -3.15 -5.18
C LEU A 9 1.83 -3.86 -5.87
N TRP A 10 2.06 -4.39 -7.07
CA TRP A 10 1.03 -5.09 -7.83
C TRP A 10 0.59 -6.39 -7.15
N ILE A 11 1.55 -7.27 -6.83
CA ILE A 11 1.26 -8.60 -6.30
C ILE A 11 0.70 -8.51 -4.88
N LEU A 12 1.34 -7.75 -3.99
CA LEU A 12 0.93 -7.65 -2.59
C LEU A 12 -0.33 -6.81 -2.43
N GLY A 13 -0.49 -5.75 -3.24
CA GLY A 13 -1.74 -5.00 -3.30
C GLY A 13 -2.90 -5.89 -3.75
N LEU A 14 -2.71 -6.69 -4.81
CA LEU A 14 -3.76 -7.56 -5.32
C LEU A 14 -4.10 -8.65 -4.30
N ALA A 15 -3.09 -9.24 -3.65
CA ALA A 15 -3.30 -10.19 -2.55
C ALA A 15 -4.09 -9.57 -1.39
N GLN A 16 -3.83 -8.31 -1.05
CA GLN A 16 -4.59 -7.55 -0.05
C GLN A 16 -6.04 -7.27 -0.51
N ALA A 17 -6.27 -6.99 -1.79
CA ALA A 17 -7.63 -6.81 -2.30
C ALA A 17 -8.41 -8.14 -2.30
N VAL A 18 -7.75 -9.23 -2.69
CA VAL A 18 -8.35 -10.57 -2.73
C VAL A 18 -8.67 -11.10 -1.34
N SER A 19 -7.91 -10.74 -0.30
CA SER A 19 -8.26 -11.14 1.07
C SER A 19 -9.60 -10.54 1.55
N ASN A 20 -10.02 -9.39 1.02
CA ASN A 20 -11.36 -8.83 1.27
C ASN A 20 -12.49 -9.72 0.72
N LEU A 21 -12.26 -10.41 -0.41
CA LEU A 21 -13.21 -11.42 -0.91
C LEU A 21 -13.33 -12.62 0.05
N GLY A 22 -12.26 -12.95 0.78
CA GLY A 22 -12.29 -13.95 1.84
C GLY A 22 -13.29 -13.59 2.95
N TYR A 23 -13.35 -12.32 3.34
CA TYR A 23 -14.37 -11.82 4.26
C TYR A 23 -15.76 -11.77 3.65
N ALA A 24 -15.91 -11.38 2.39
CA ALA A 24 -17.20 -11.43 1.70
C ALA A 24 -17.74 -12.87 1.66
N ALA A 25 -16.90 -13.84 1.29
CA ALA A 25 -17.25 -15.26 1.32
C ALA A 25 -17.58 -15.75 2.73
N ALA A 26 -16.80 -15.37 3.74
CA ALA A 26 -17.11 -15.67 5.14
C ALA A 26 -18.46 -15.07 5.57
N ALA A 27 -18.79 -13.86 5.13
CA ALA A 27 -20.07 -13.21 5.43
C ALA A 27 -21.28 -13.88 4.74
N PHE A 28 -21.09 -14.53 3.59
CA PHE A 28 -22.14 -15.30 2.92
C PHE A 28 -22.26 -16.74 3.46
N VAL A 29 -21.17 -17.32 3.98
CA VAL A 29 -21.14 -18.68 4.51
C VAL A 29 -21.51 -18.74 5.99
N VAL A 30 -21.22 -17.70 6.77
CA VAL A 30 -21.64 -17.57 8.17
C VAL A 30 -23.07 -17.03 8.19
N PRO A 31 -24.08 -17.80 8.63
CA PRO A 31 -25.45 -17.30 8.74
C PRO A 31 -25.47 -16.07 9.65
N ALA A 32 -26.25 -15.04 9.28
CA ALA A 32 -26.61 -13.99 10.22
C ALA A 32 -27.13 -14.69 11.48
N ALA A 33 -26.53 -14.42 12.64
CA ALA A 33 -26.88 -15.07 13.89
C ALA A 33 -28.34 -14.77 14.26
N GLY A 34 -29.26 -15.52 13.68
CA GLY A 34 -30.59 -15.73 14.20
C GLY A 34 -30.45 -16.55 15.46
N ASP A 35 -31.03 -16.04 16.54
CA ASP A 35 -31.36 -16.79 17.75
C ASP A 35 -30.19 -17.22 18.64
N GLY A 36 -29.39 -16.27 19.16
CA GLY A 36 -28.68 -16.39 20.45
C GLY A 36 -27.72 -17.57 20.66
N ALA A 37 -27.54 -18.42 19.66
CA ALA A 37 -26.72 -19.61 19.70
C ALA A 37 -25.30 -19.23 19.31
N ALA A 38 -24.33 -19.66 20.10
CA ALA A 38 -22.92 -19.44 19.78
C ALA A 38 -22.62 -20.00 18.37
N PRO A 39 -22.02 -19.20 17.46
CA PRO A 39 -21.69 -19.68 16.14
C PRO A 39 -20.78 -20.91 16.25
N ALA A 40 -21.09 -21.97 15.48
CA ALA A 40 -20.35 -23.22 15.56
C ALA A 40 -18.84 -22.98 15.40
N LEU A 41 -18.01 -23.78 16.08
CA LEU A 41 -16.55 -23.61 16.13
C LEU A 41 -15.91 -23.45 14.73
N ALA A 42 -16.47 -24.12 13.72
CA ALA A 42 -16.06 -24.01 12.33
C ALA A 42 -16.22 -22.59 11.75
N HIS A 43 -17.32 -21.89 12.05
CA HIS A 43 -17.56 -20.50 11.60
C HIS A 43 -16.57 -19.52 12.24
N ARG A 44 -16.22 -19.74 13.52
CA ARG A 44 -15.19 -18.96 14.22
C ARG A 44 -13.81 -19.18 13.60
N ALA A 45 -13.47 -20.42 13.24
CA ALA A 45 -12.22 -20.74 12.60
C ALA A 45 -12.09 -20.07 11.21
N VAL A 46 -13.18 -20.04 10.43
CA VAL A 46 -13.21 -19.35 9.13
C VAL A 46 -13.03 -17.84 9.29
N MET A 47 -13.72 -17.21 10.25
CA MET A 47 -13.54 -15.78 10.52
C MET A 47 -12.12 -15.46 10.99
N TYR A 48 -11.57 -16.20 11.96
CA TYR A 48 -10.20 -15.97 12.42
C TYR A 48 -9.16 -16.23 11.33
N GLY A 49 -9.37 -17.24 10.47
CA GLY A 49 -8.51 -17.51 9.32
C GLY A 49 -8.54 -16.36 8.30
N ALA A 50 -9.73 -15.85 7.98
CA ALA A 50 -9.89 -14.69 7.10
C ALA A 50 -9.24 -13.42 7.71
N SER A 51 -9.47 -13.16 9.01
CA SER A 51 -8.84 -12.03 9.72
C SER A 51 -7.32 -12.12 9.75
N ALA A 52 -6.77 -13.32 9.98
CA ALA A 52 -5.32 -13.54 9.99
C ALA A 52 -4.72 -13.32 8.60
N LEU A 53 -5.37 -13.83 7.54
CA LEU A 53 -4.95 -13.64 6.16
C LEU A 53 -5.02 -12.18 5.74
N GLU A 54 -6.10 -11.48 6.08
CA GLU A 54 -6.28 -10.05 5.84
C GLU A 54 -5.20 -9.23 6.56
N SER A 55 -4.96 -9.50 7.84
CA SER A 55 -3.91 -8.81 8.61
C SER A 55 -2.52 -9.04 8.02
N PHE A 56 -2.22 -10.28 7.60
CA PHE A 56 -0.95 -10.64 6.99
C PHE A 56 -0.76 -9.95 5.63
N THR A 57 -1.73 -10.07 4.73
CA THR A 57 -1.70 -9.44 3.41
C THR A 57 -1.72 -7.92 3.49
N GLY A 58 -2.47 -7.35 4.43
CA GLY A 58 -2.50 -5.91 4.72
C GLY A 58 -1.17 -5.38 5.24
N GLY A 59 -0.45 -6.15 6.07
CA GLY A 59 0.91 -5.83 6.48
C GLY A 59 1.89 -5.81 5.30
N LEU A 60 1.83 -6.82 4.44
CA LEU A 60 2.66 -6.93 3.23
C LEU A 60 2.39 -5.80 2.23
N GLY A 61 1.13 -5.50 1.94
CA GLY A 61 0.75 -4.40 1.04
C GLY A 61 1.21 -3.05 1.57
N THR A 62 1.09 -2.84 2.88
CA THR A 62 1.63 -1.63 3.55
C THR A 62 3.15 -1.53 3.39
N ALA A 63 3.88 -2.63 3.61
CA ALA A 63 5.33 -2.65 3.47
C ALA A 63 5.78 -2.34 2.03
N ALA A 64 5.11 -2.92 1.02
CA ALA A 64 5.37 -2.58 -0.38
C ALA A 64 5.09 -1.11 -0.69
N PHE A 65 4.02 -0.54 -0.12
CA PHE A 65 3.71 0.88 -0.29
C PHE A 65 4.76 1.78 0.35
N LEU A 66 5.19 1.48 1.58
CA LEU A 66 6.27 2.22 2.24
C LEU A 66 7.60 2.11 1.48
N ALA A 67 7.94 0.94 0.95
CA ALA A 67 9.10 0.75 0.09
C ALA A 67 9.00 1.58 -1.20
N PHE A 68 7.79 1.73 -1.75
CA PHE A 68 7.53 2.65 -2.87
C PHE A 68 7.72 4.11 -2.50
N LEU A 69 7.18 4.57 -1.36
CA LEU A 69 7.41 5.93 -0.87
C LEU A 69 8.91 6.21 -0.74
N MET A 70 9.67 5.27 -0.17
CA MET A 70 11.12 5.38 -0.04
C MET A 70 11.84 5.42 -1.40
N ALA A 71 11.28 4.79 -2.44
CA ALA A 71 11.86 4.77 -3.78
C ALA A 71 11.63 6.08 -4.58
N ILE A 72 10.66 6.90 -4.17
CA ILE A 72 10.31 8.16 -4.85
C ILE A 72 10.80 9.43 -4.14
N VAL A 73 11.22 9.33 -2.87
CA VAL A 73 11.78 10.48 -2.12
C VAL A 73 13.21 10.80 -2.56
N ASP A 74 13.58 12.08 -2.49
CA ASP A 74 14.95 12.51 -2.74
C ASP A 74 15.86 12.03 -1.59
N LYS A 75 16.96 11.36 -1.93
CA LYS A 75 17.94 10.86 -0.96
C LYS A 75 18.53 11.98 -0.09
N ARG A 76 18.65 13.22 -0.60
CA ARG A 76 19.20 14.38 0.14
C ARG A 76 18.31 14.83 1.30
N ARG A 77 16.99 14.66 1.18
CA ARG A 77 15.98 15.06 2.18
C ARG A 77 15.08 13.89 2.58
N SER A 78 15.57 12.67 2.37
CA SER A 78 14.78 11.43 2.40
C SER A 78 14.04 11.22 3.70
N ALA A 79 14.67 11.52 4.84
CA ALA A 79 14.01 11.38 6.15
C ALA A 79 12.77 12.30 6.28
N THR A 80 12.87 13.56 5.85
CA THR A 80 11.78 14.54 5.98
C THR A 80 10.66 14.25 4.98
N GLU A 81 10.99 14.03 3.71
CA GLU A 81 9.98 13.74 2.68
C GLU A 81 9.27 12.42 2.95
N TYR A 82 10.01 11.40 3.38
CA TYR A 82 9.43 10.12 3.76
C TYR A 82 8.54 10.26 5.00
N ALA A 83 8.93 11.06 6.00
CA ALA A 83 8.09 11.34 7.16
C ALA A 83 6.76 12.01 6.75
N VAL A 84 6.81 12.99 5.85
CA VAL A 84 5.59 13.65 5.34
C VAL A 84 4.72 12.65 4.58
N LEU A 85 5.27 11.92 3.61
CA LEU A 85 4.51 10.95 2.82
C LEU A 85 3.94 9.82 3.69
N SER A 86 4.71 9.29 4.64
CA SER A 86 4.24 8.25 5.55
C SER A 86 3.18 8.77 6.53
N SER A 87 3.28 10.03 6.98
CA SER A 87 2.24 10.65 7.82
C SER A 87 0.92 10.85 7.06
N VAL A 88 0.99 11.28 5.79
CA VAL A 88 -0.19 11.39 4.92
C VAL A 88 -0.81 10.01 4.67
N PHE A 89 0.01 9.00 4.44
CA PHE A 89 -0.46 7.62 4.30
C PHE A 89 -1.13 7.11 5.59
N ALA A 90 -0.51 7.33 6.74
CA ALA A 90 -1.07 6.94 8.04
C ALA A 90 -2.43 7.61 8.30
N LEU A 91 -2.53 8.91 8.05
CA LEU A 91 -3.78 9.66 8.16
C LEU A 91 -4.84 9.12 7.21
N SER A 92 -4.49 8.89 5.94
CA SER A 92 -5.41 8.33 4.93
C SER A 92 -5.94 6.96 5.37
N ARG A 93 -5.08 6.11 5.93
CA ARG A 93 -5.47 4.80 6.47
C ARG A 93 -6.43 4.94 7.65
N SER A 94 -6.17 5.87 8.58
CA SER A 94 -7.07 6.12 9.71
C SER A 94 -8.45 6.59 9.27
N VAL A 95 -8.51 7.53 8.31
CA VAL A 95 -9.78 8.01 7.75
C VAL A 95 -10.52 6.88 7.02
N ALA A 96 -9.81 6.07 6.22
CA ALA A 96 -10.40 4.92 5.54
C ALA A 96 -10.93 3.88 6.54
N GLY A 97 -10.22 3.64 7.65
CA GLY A 97 -10.69 2.75 8.72
C GLY A 97 -11.97 3.24 9.39
N TRP A 98 -12.06 4.53 9.69
CA TRP A 98 -13.28 5.14 10.23
C TRP A 98 -14.45 5.07 9.23
N ALA A 99 -14.22 5.47 7.98
CA ALA A 99 -15.22 5.38 6.91
C ALA A 99 -15.67 3.94 6.68
N GLY A 100 -14.76 2.98 6.85
CA GLY A 100 -15.05 1.56 6.71
C GLY A 100 -15.94 1.00 7.81
N GLY A 101 -15.75 1.43 9.06
CA GLY A 101 -16.65 1.09 10.15
C GLY A 101 -18.07 1.60 9.92
N TYR A 102 -18.21 2.85 9.46
CA TYR A 102 -19.50 3.42 9.08
C TYR A 102 -20.13 2.70 7.87
N GLY A 103 -19.33 2.43 6.84
CA GLY A 103 -19.76 1.73 5.63
C GLY A 103 -20.26 0.31 5.91
N ALA A 104 -19.54 -0.45 6.76
CA ALA A 104 -19.97 -1.78 7.19
C ALA A 104 -21.25 -1.73 8.03
N ALA A 105 -21.43 -0.70 8.88
CA ALA A 105 -22.65 -0.53 9.67
C ALA A 105 -23.87 -0.15 8.81
N ALA A 106 -23.68 0.64 7.75
CA ALA A 106 -24.76 1.11 6.87
C ALA A 106 -25.13 0.10 5.76
N LEU A 107 -24.14 -0.59 5.17
CA LEU A 107 -24.32 -1.48 4.02
C LEU A 107 -24.30 -2.97 4.38
N GLY A 108 -23.86 -3.31 5.60
CA GLY A 108 -23.52 -4.68 5.98
C GLY A 108 -22.13 -5.10 5.49
N TYR A 109 -21.54 -6.10 6.15
CA TYR A 109 -20.17 -6.54 5.88
C TYR A 109 -19.98 -7.06 4.45
N GLY A 110 -20.87 -7.93 3.94
CA GLY A 110 -20.73 -8.52 2.61
C GLY A 110 -20.63 -7.49 1.48
N PRO A 111 -21.63 -6.61 1.29
CA PRO A 111 -21.59 -5.54 0.28
C PRO A 111 -20.43 -4.58 0.47
N TYR A 112 -20.06 -4.25 1.71
CA TYR A 112 -18.93 -3.38 2.00
C TYR A 112 -17.59 -4.00 1.53
N PHE A 113 -17.34 -5.29 1.81
CA PHE A 113 -16.12 -5.97 1.35
C PHE A 113 -16.07 -6.13 -0.18
N LEU A 114 -17.22 -6.30 -0.85
CA LEU A 114 -17.28 -6.27 -2.32
C LEU A 114 -16.96 -4.86 -2.85
N LEU A 115 -17.51 -3.82 -2.22
CA LEU A 115 -17.23 -2.43 -2.60
C LEU A 115 -15.73 -2.13 -2.48
N THR A 116 -15.06 -2.54 -1.40
CA THR A 116 -13.61 -2.31 -1.25
C THR A 116 -12.79 -3.08 -2.27
N PHE A 117 -13.20 -4.29 -2.66
CA PHE A 117 -12.59 -5.05 -3.75
C PHE A 117 -12.71 -4.29 -5.09
N PHE A 118 -13.90 -3.79 -5.42
CA PHE A 118 -14.10 -2.98 -6.63
C PHE A 118 -13.34 -1.66 -6.60
N LEU A 119 -13.25 -1.02 -5.43
CA LEU A 119 -12.50 0.23 -5.24
C LEU A 119 -10.98 0.03 -5.35
N ALA A 120 -10.49 -1.21 -5.25
CA ALA A 120 -9.09 -1.51 -5.49
C ALA A 120 -8.73 -1.34 -6.99
N PHE A 121 -9.62 -1.71 -7.93
CA PHE A 121 -9.35 -1.61 -9.38
C PHE A 121 -8.99 -0.20 -9.87
N PRO A 122 -9.71 0.89 -9.51
CA PRO A 122 -9.28 2.23 -9.90
C PRO A 122 -7.92 2.58 -9.29
N ALA A 123 -7.59 2.10 -8.09
CA ALA A 123 -6.24 2.26 -7.53
C ALA A 123 -5.18 1.52 -8.36
N PHE A 124 -5.46 0.29 -8.83
CA PHE A 124 -4.57 -0.43 -9.75
C PHE A 124 -4.44 0.25 -11.11
N ALA A 125 -5.49 0.92 -11.59
CA ALA A 125 -5.45 1.68 -12.83
C ALA A 125 -4.48 2.87 -12.77
N PHE A 126 -4.11 3.35 -11.57
CA PHE A 126 -3.07 4.36 -11.38
C PHE A 126 -1.63 3.79 -11.33
N LEU A 127 -1.43 2.47 -11.27
CA LEU A 127 -0.07 1.88 -11.26
C LEU A 127 0.79 2.20 -12.49
N PRO A 128 0.25 2.33 -13.72
CA PRO A 128 1.00 2.85 -14.84
C PRO A 128 1.55 4.26 -14.61
N TRP A 129 0.93 5.08 -13.76
CA TRP A 129 1.51 6.38 -13.38
C TRP A 129 2.60 6.21 -12.32
N VAL A 130 2.41 5.30 -11.36
CA VAL A 130 3.44 4.91 -10.37
C VAL A 130 4.73 4.44 -11.04
N ARG A 131 4.64 3.66 -12.12
CA ARG A 131 5.83 3.23 -12.89
C ARG A 131 6.59 4.45 -13.45
N HIS A 132 5.88 5.48 -13.94
CA HIS A 132 6.51 6.70 -14.43
C HIS A 132 7.22 7.43 -13.29
N MET A 133 6.61 7.56 -12.11
CA MET A 133 7.24 8.18 -10.93
C MET A 133 8.52 7.44 -10.52
N LEU A 134 8.51 6.10 -10.51
CA LEU A 134 9.69 5.28 -10.23
C LEU A 134 10.81 5.49 -11.26
N HIS A 135 10.45 5.63 -12.55
CA HIS A 135 11.39 5.96 -13.62
C HIS A 135 11.94 7.38 -13.47
N TYR A 136 11.12 8.40 -13.20
CA TYR A 136 11.59 9.77 -12.97
C TYR A 136 12.57 9.86 -11.81
N ALA A 137 12.24 9.22 -10.68
CA ALA A 137 13.15 9.16 -9.55
C ALA A 137 14.45 8.38 -9.87
N ALA A 138 14.49 7.57 -10.95
CA ALA A 138 15.67 6.81 -11.38
C ALA A 138 16.54 7.60 -12.35
N VAL A 139 15.91 8.44 -13.18
CA VAL A 139 16.58 9.29 -14.17
C VAL A 139 17.11 10.58 -13.54
N GLN A 140 16.64 10.96 -12.35
CA GLN A 140 17.23 12.09 -11.62
C GLN A 140 18.70 11.78 -11.32
N PRO A 141 19.64 12.47 -12.01
CA PRO A 141 21.05 12.35 -11.68
C PRO A 141 21.17 12.92 -10.28
N GLU A 142 21.87 12.21 -9.40
CA GLU A 142 22.43 12.73 -8.16
C GLU A 142 22.40 14.27 -8.10
N TRP A 143 21.38 14.82 -7.42
CA TRP A 143 21.14 16.25 -7.31
C TRP A 143 22.29 16.91 -6.55
N GLY A 144 23.44 17.12 -7.20
CA GLY A 144 24.63 17.70 -6.59
C GLY A 144 25.85 16.78 -6.53
N GLN A 145 26.35 16.31 -7.67
CA GLN A 145 27.74 16.65 -8.01
C GLN A 145 27.74 18.05 -8.64
N GLY A 146 27.48 19.05 -7.79
CA GLY A 146 27.48 20.48 -8.11
C GLY A 146 28.43 21.22 -7.16
N GLY A 147 29.57 20.59 -6.87
CA GLY A 147 30.67 21.13 -6.07
C GLY A 147 31.96 20.46 -6.53
N GLY A 148 32.28 20.61 -7.81
CA GLY A 148 33.43 20.00 -8.46
C GLY A 148 33.26 19.99 -9.97
N GLY A 149 33.13 21.17 -10.58
CA GLY A 149 33.30 21.27 -12.03
C GLY A 149 34.72 20.83 -12.42
N PRO A 150 34.97 20.43 -13.68
CA PRO A 150 36.32 20.22 -14.19
C PRO A 150 37.05 21.57 -14.28
N ALA A 151 37.47 22.10 -13.13
CA ALA A 151 38.22 23.35 -12.99
C ALA A 151 39.55 23.15 -12.23
N GLU A 152 39.91 21.93 -11.84
CA GLU A 152 41.21 21.63 -11.21
C GLU A 152 42.25 21.06 -12.18
N ALA A 153 41.95 21.02 -13.48
CA ALA A 153 42.89 20.54 -14.51
C ALA A 153 43.61 21.67 -15.29
N ARG A 154 43.73 22.88 -14.71
CA ARG A 154 44.40 24.01 -15.38
C ARG A 154 45.24 24.92 -14.49
N ILE A 155 45.70 24.41 -13.35
CA ILE A 155 46.71 25.09 -12.52
C ILE A 155 47.94 24.20 -12.38
N GLY A 156 48.58 23.93 -13.52
CA GLY A 156 49.81 23.14 -13.62
C GLY A 156 50.36 23.25 -15.04
N GLY A 157 51.38 24.11 -15.22
CA GLY A 157 51.75 24.72 -16.49
C GLY A 157 50.92 26.00 -16.62
N ASP A 158 51.48 27.19 -16.45
CA ASP A 158 52.68 27.69 -17.11
C ASP A 158 53.44 28.67 -16.19
N GLU A 159 54.77 28.63 -16.30
CA GLU A 159 55.78 29.63 -15.84
C GLU A 159 56.26 29.58 -14.38
#